data_AF-A0A7V9NLE8-F1
#
_entry.id   AF-A0A7V9NLE8-F1
#
_cell.length_a   1.000
_cell.length_b   1.000
_cell.length_c   1.000
_cell.angle_alpha   90.00
_cell.angle_beta   90.00
_cell.angle_gamma   90.00
#
_symmetry.space_group_name_H-M   'P 1'
#
loop_
_entity.id
_entity.type
_entity.pdbx_description
1 polymer ?
#
loop_
_entity_poly.entity_id
_entity_poly.type
_entity_poly.pdbx_seq_one_letter_code
_entity_poly.pdbx_strand_id
1 'polypeptide(L)'
;MHARSWEIIEKTPNEKLFWQPNKIDVSFPVNSCGEYILRSAGTVEQTFNGITAKLWDDPFEWTLPEALSTSRLILDYLAEVEGTRRRGFAFFHSDEDLSRVLPAPEKLKTIFEILLETSASAENFQGRAFAIFRFFSNEKLLKS
;
A
#
# COMPACT_ATOMS: atom_id res chain seq x y z
N MET A 1 9.43 -2.26 2.25
CA MET A 1 7.98 -2.07 2.42
C MET A 1 7.22 -3.30 2.94
N HIS A 2 7.07 -4.41 2.21
CA HIS A 2 6.11 -5.49 2.55
C HIS A 2 6.22 -6.06 3.98
N ALA A 3 7.43 -6.41 4.43
CA ALA A 3 7.63 -7.01 5.77
C ALA A 3 7.14 -6.13 6.92
N ARG A 4 7.35 -4.81 6.84
CA ARG A 4 6.92 -3.88 7.90
C ARG A 4 5.40 -3.67 7.91
N SER A 5 4.77 -3.62 6.74
CA SER A 5 3.30 -3.61 6.65
C SER A 5 2.70 -4.88 7.25
N TRP A 6 3.33 -6.03 6.97
CA TRP A 6 2.94 -7.32 7.52
C TRP A 6 3.01 -7.32 9.04
N GLU A 7 4.14 -6.90 9.60
CA GLU A 7 4.38 -6.88 11.04
C GLU A 7 3.43 -5.92 11.77
N ILE A 8 3.12 -4.76 11.17
CA ILE A 8 2.14 -3.81 11.71
C ILE A 8 0.77 -4.49 11.84
N ILE A 9 0.31 -5.19 10.79
CA ILE A 9 -1.02 -5.82 10.80
C ILE A 9 -1.06 -7.03 11.74
N GLU A 10 -0.01 -7.84 11.78
CA GLU A 10 0.09 -8.99 12.68
C GLU A 10 0.02 -8.57 14.16
N LYS A 11 0.66 -7.45 14.51
CA LYS A 11 0.68 -6.90 15.87
C LYS A 11 -0.49 -5.98 16.19
N THR A 12 -1.36 -5.70 15.22
CA THR A 12 -2.54 -4.85 15.44
C THR A 12 -3.72 -5.73 15.86
N PRO A 13 -4.30 -5.50 17.06
CA PRO A 13 -5.55 -6.17 17.43
C PRO A 13 -6.67 -5.85 16.42
N ASN A 14 -7.53 -6.81 16.11
CA ASN A 14 -8.58 -6.64 15.08
C ASN A 14 -9.46 -5.40 15.35
N GLU A 15 -9.82 -5.16 16.62
CA GLU A 15 -10.61 -4.01 17.06
C GLU A 15 -9.90 -2.65 16.87
N LYS A 16 -8.60 -2.66 16.59
CA LYS A 16 -7.77 -1.48 16.33
C LYS A 16 -7.40 -1.29 14.85
N LEU A 17 -7.70 -2.24 13.97
CA LEU A 17 -7.39 -2.14 12.53
C LEU A 17 -7.99 -0.88 11.90
N PHE A 18 -9.26 -0.60 12.21
CA PHE A 18 -10.02 0.56 11.72
C PHE A 18 -10.25 1.63 12.78
N TRP A 19 -9.51 1.56 13.89
CA TRP A 19 -9.57 2.56 14.94
C TRP A 19 -8.77 3.81 14.57
N GLN A 20 -9.29 4.98 14.92
CA GLN A 20 -8.67 6.28 14.69
C GLN A 20 -8.43 7.00 16.02
N PRO A 21 -7.24 7.60 16.25
CA PRO A 21 -6.86 8.16 17.54
C PRO A 21 -7.66 9.38 17.97
N ASN A 22 -8.20 10.13 17.01
CA ASN A 22 -8.99 11.33 17.25
C ASN A 22 -10.20 11.31 16.32
N LYS A 23 -11.39 10.95 16.82
CA LYS A 23 -12.67 11.31 16.19
C LYS A 23 -12.96 12.81 16.39
N ILE A 24 -11.94 13.65 16.25
CA ILE A 24 -12.07 15.10 16.44
C ILE A 24 -12.66 15.64 15.14
N ASP A 25 -13.56 16.59 15.28
CA ASP A 25 -14.26 17.35 14.25
C ASP A 25 -13.26 18.19 13.41
N VAL A 26 -12.37 17.51 12.69
CA VAL A 26 -11.48 18.11 11.70
C VAL A 26 -12.02 17.80 10.32
N SER A 27 -11.94 18.79 9.44
CA SER A 27 -12.29 18.73 8.02
C SER A 27 -11.57 17.64 7.20
N PHE A 28 -10.67 16.87 7.83
CA PHE A 28 -9.95 15.75 7.24
C PHE A 28 -9.95 14.54 8.19
N PRO A 29 -10.72 13.48 7.90
CA PRO A 29 -10.67 12.26 8.69
C PRO A 29 -9.26 11.65 8.63
N VAL A 30 -8.69 11.35 9.80
CA VAL A 30 -7.41 10.66 9.91
C VAL A 30 -7.65 9.17 9.67
N ASN A 31 -7.17 8.63 8.55
CA ASN A 31 -7.29 7.20 8.28
C ASN A 31 -6.69 6.35 9.42
N SER A 32 -7.24 5.15 9.62
CA SER A 32 -6.75 4.16 10.56
C SER A 32 -5.41 3.56 10.11
N CYS A 33 -4.83 2.75 11.00
CA CYS A 33 -3.65 1.95 10.66
C CYS A 33 -3.91 1.02 9.46
N GLY A 34 -5.01 0.26 9.50
CA GLY A 34 -5.42 -0.64 8.42
C GLY A 34 -5.65 0.10 7.10
N GLU A 35 -6.38 1.22 7.10
CA GLU A 35 -6.64 2.01 5.90
C GLU A 35 -5.35 2.53 5.24
N TYR A 36 -4.38 2.98 6.04
CA TYR A 36 -3.08 3.39 5.50
C TYR A 36 -2.27 2.22 4.93
N ILE A 37 -2.30 1.05 5.55
CA ILE A 37 -1.66 -0.16 5.00
C ILE A 37 -2.31 -0.56 3.68
N LEU A 38 -3.64 -0.55 3.60
CA LEU A 38 -4.38 -0.88 2.39
C LEU A 38 -4.10 0.10 1.26
N ARG A 39 -4.01 1.40 1.54
CA ARG A 39 -3.60 2.41 0.54
C ARG A 39 -2.16 2.24 0.07
N SER A 40 -1.25 1.91 0.98
CA SER A 40 0.15 1.58 0.65
C SER A 40 0.20 0.42 -0.33
N ALA A 41 -0.50 -0.67 -0.03
CA ALA A 41 -0.56 -1.86 -0.88
C ALA A 41 -1.30 -1.61 -2.21
N GLY A 42 -2.43 -0.91 -2.18
CA GLY A 42 -3.22 -0.58 -3.36
C GLY A 42 -2.44 0.29 -4.35
N THR A 43 -1.60 1.21 -3.87
CA THR A 43 -0.71 2.00 -4.74
C THR A 43 0.28 1.10 -5.50
N VAL A 44 0.82 0.07 -4.83
CA VAL A 44 1.71 -0.91 -5.46
C VAL A 44 0.95 -1.76 -6.47
N GLU A 45 -0.23 -2.28 -6.10
CA GLU A 45 -1.09 -3.07 -7.00
C GLU A 45 -1.43 -2.29 -8.27
N GLN A 46 -2.02 -1.10 -8.12
CA GLN A 46 -2.43 -0.22 -9.22
C GLN A 46 -1.25 0.05 -10.16
N THR A 47 -0.06 0.30 -9.61
CA THR A 47 1.14 0.56 -10.40
C THR A 47 1.52 -0.63 -11.26
N PHE A 48 1.60 -1.82 -10.66
CA PHE A 48 2.04 -3.00 -11.39
C PHE A 48 0.97 -3.52 -12.35
N ASN A 49 -0.31 -3.38 -12.03
CA ASN A 49 -1.41 -3.63 -12.97
C ASN A 49 -1.38 -2.62 -14.15
N GLY A 50 -1.06 -1.36 -13.88
CA GLY A 50 -0.88 -0.33 -14.91
C GLY A 50 0.29 -0.63 -15.84
N ILE A 51 1.43 -1.06 -15.29
CA ILE A 51 2.62 -1.42 -16.08
C ILE A 51 2.39 -2.68 -16.91
N THR A 52 1.79 -3.72 -16.33
CA THR A 52 1.70 -5.05 -16.96
C THR A 52 0.47 -5.23 -17.83
N ALA A 53 -0.66 -4.62 -17.48
CA ALA A 53 -1.95 -4.82 -18.11
C ALA A 53 -2.64 -3.52 -18.57
N LYS A 54 -2.00 -2.35 -18.37
CA LYS A 54 -2.59 -1.02 -18.64
C LYS A 54 -3.88 -0.76 -17.85
N LEU A 55 -4.03 -1.41 -16.69
CA LEU A 55 -5.15 -1.24 -15.76
C LEU A 55 -4.71 -0.30 -14.65
N TRP A 56 -5.12 0.97 -14.75
CA TRP A 56 -4.76 2.02 -13.80
C TRP A 56 -5.89 2.36 -12.81
N ASP A 57 -6.97 1.58 -12.79
CA ASP A 57 -8.08 1.81 -11.88
C ASP A 57 -7.63 1.64 -10.42
N ASP A 58 -8.19 2.46 -9.54
CA ASP A 58 -7.96 2.35 -8.10
C ASP A 58 -8.59 1.05 -7.58
N PRO A 59 -7.84 0.17 -6.86
CA PRO A 59 -8.39 -1.05 -6.26
C PRO A 59 -9.36 -0.80 -5.09
N PHE A 60 -9.80 0.44 -4.88
CA PHE A 60 -10.70 0.89 -3.83
C PHE A 60 -11.86 -0.07 -3.53
N GLU A 61 -12.51 -0.63 -4.57
CA GLU A 61 -13.72 -1.45 -4.41
C GLU A 61 -13.52 -2.73 -3.56
N TRP A 62 -12.34 -3.36 -3.60
CA TRP A 62 -12.02 -4.55 -2.78
C TRP A 62 -11.07 -4.27 -1.61
N THR A 63 -10.67 -3.00 -1.43
CA THR A 63 -9.86 -2.56 -0.28
C THR A 63 -10.69 -1.90 0.82
N LEU A 64 -12.02 -1.98 0.71
CA LEU A 64 -12.95 -1.46 1.71
C LEU A 64 -12.83 -2.22 3.04
N PRO A 65 -13.01 -1.54 4.19
CA PRO A 65 -13.00 -2.20 5.51
C PRO A 65 -13.95 -3.38 5.63
N GLU A 66 -15.10 -3.33 4.93
CA GLU A 66 -16.08 -4.41 4.90
C GLU A 66 -15.52 -5.68 4.23
N ALA A 67 -14.72 -5.52 3.17
CA ALA A 67 -14.08 -6.63 2.45
C ALA A 67 -12.84 -7.16 3.20
N LEU A 68 -12.10 -6.28 3.87
CA LEU A 68 -10.82 -6.60 4.54
C LEU A 68 -10.90 -6.38 6.05
N SER A 69 -11.96 -6.91 6.67
CA SER A 69 -12.36 -6.61 8.05
C SER A 69 -11.49 -7.22 9.16
N THR A 70 -10.54 -8.09 8.82
CA THR A 70 -9.70 -8.81 9.80
C THR A 70 -8.24 -8.80 9.38
N SER A 71 -7.33 -8.95 10.35
CA SER A 71 -5.88 -8.99 10.05
C SER A 71 -5.59 -10.07 9.00
N ARG A 72 -6.17 -11.28 9.13
CA ARG A 72 -5.98 -12.37 8.16
C ARG A 72 -6.31 -11.94 6.72
N LEU A 73 -7.47 -11.30 6.50
CA LEU A 73 -7.87 -10.86 5.16
C LEU A 73 -6.92 -9.79 4.61
N ILE A 74 -6.49 -8.85 5.45
CA ILE A 74 -5.49 -7.85 5.05
C ILE A 74 -4.17 -8.53 4.69
N LEU A 75 -3.73 -9.53 5.47
CA LEU A 75 -2.48 -10.26 5.20
C LEU A 75 -2.56 -11.08 3.91
N ASP A 76 -3.70 -11.72 3.64
CA ASP A 76 -3.97 -12.44 2.40
C ASP A 76 -3.85 -11.46 1.20
N TYR A 77 -4.48 -10.29 1.29
CA TYR A 77 -4.35 -9.23 0.28
C TYR A 77 -2.91 -8.73 0.13
N LEU A 78 -2.18 -8.50 1.22
CA LEU A 78 -0.76 -8.11 1.15
C LEU A 78 0.08 -9.16 0.41
N ALA A 79 -0.21 -10.45 0.59
CA ALA A 79 0.48 -11.52 -0.13
C ALA A 79 0.15 -11.51 -1.63
N GLU A 80 -1.10 -11.23 -2.00
CA GLU A 80 -1.50 -11.06 -3.40
C GLU A 80 -0.78 -9.89 -4.08
N VAL A 81 -0.74 -8.73 -3.41
CA VAL A 81 -0.03 -7.53 -3.91
C VAL A 81 1.46 -7.81 -4.09
N GLU A 82 2.10 -8.54 -3.16
CA GLU A 82 3.49 -8.97 -3.32
C GLU A 82 3.66 -9.90 -4.52
N GLY A 83 2.71 -10.80 -4.77
CA GLY A 83 2.67 -11.62 -5.98
C GLY A 83 2.58 -10.77 -7.25
N THR A 84 1.71 -9.77 -7.27
CA THR A 84 1.55 -8.82 -8.38
C THR A 84 2.84 -8.03 -8.62
N ARG A 85 3.46 -7.50 -7.56
CA ARG A 85 4.75 -6.82 -7.62
C ARG A 85 5.84 -7.70 -8.21
N ARG A 86 5.98 -8.95 -7.75
CA ARG A 86 6.99 -9.90 -8.26
C ARG A 86 6.79 -10.20 -9.74
N ARG A 87 5.54 -10.49 -10.16
CA ARG A 87 5.21 -10.69 -11.57
C ARG A 87 5.54 -9.45 -12.40
N GLY A 88 5.22 -8.27 -11.90
CA GLY A 88 5.51 -7.01 -12.56
C GLY A 88 7.01 -6.76 -12.76
N PHE A 89 7.83 -7.02 -11.75
CA PHE A 89 9.28 -6.93 -11.90
C PHE A 89 9.85 -7.94 -12.90
N ALA A 90 9.24 -9.11 -13.04
CA ALA A 90 9.68 -10.11 -14.02
C ALA A 90 9.46 -9.68 -15.49
N PHE A 91 8.74 -8.58 -15.75
CA PHE A 91 8.64 -7.99 -17.10
C PHE A 91 9.88 -7.19 -17.52
N PHE A 92 10.72 -6.79 -16.56
CA PHE A 92 11.93 -6.03 -16.85
C PHE A 92 13.10 -6.98 -17.07
N HIS A 93 13.74 -6.88 -18.22
CA HIS A 93 14.88 -7.73 -18.59
C HIS A 93 16.21 -7.00 -18.37
N SER A 94 16.19 -5.67 -18.36
CA SER A 94 17.35 -4.82 -18.11
C SER A 94 16.95 -3.43 -17.64
N ASP A 95 17.92 -2.62 -17.19
CA ASP A 95 17.68 -1.26 -16.70
C ASP A 95 17.16 -0.32 -17.81
N GLU A 96 17.47 -0.62 -19.08
CA GLU A 96 16.95 0.15 -20.22
C GLU A 96 15.42 0.12 -20.29
N ASP A 97 14.76 -0.94 -19.79
CA ASP A 97 13.31 -1.01 -19.71
C ASP A 97 12.72 0.12 -18.86
N LEU A 98 13.46 0.63 -17.87
CA LEU A 98 13.00 1.70 -16.98
C LEU A 98 12.81 3.04 -17.72
N SER A 99 13.48 3.22 -18.86
CA SER A 99 13.36 4.41 -19.71
C SER A 99 12.10 4.43 -20.59
N ARG A 100 11.39 3.29 -20.70
CA ARG A 100 10.18 3.18 -21.52
C ARG A 100 9.09 4.09 -20.99
N VAL A 101 8.37 4.72 -21.91
CA VAL A 101 7.27 5.65 -21.60
C VAL A 101 5.93 4.93 -21.68
N LEU A 102 5.10 5.10 -20.65
CA LEU A 102 3.75 4.56 -20.59
C LEU A 102 2.72 5.69 -20.42
N PRO A 103 1.49 5.52 -20.94
CA PRO A 103 0.37 6.36 -20.58
C PRO A 103 -0.03 6.07 -19.14
N ALA A 104 0.47 6.85 -18.20
CA ALA A 104 -0.02 6.89 -16.83
C ALA A 104 -1.28 7.78 -16.76
N PRO A 105 -2.09 7.71 -15.70
CA PRO A 105 -3.42 8.33 -15.64
C PRO A 105 -3.49 9.81 -16.01
N GLU A 106 -2.48 10.59 -15.64
CA GLU A 106 -2.48 12.05 -15.89
C GLU A 106 -1.64 12.47 -17.10
N LYS A 107 -0.54 11.76 -17.35
CA LYS A 107 0.45 12.12 -18.37
C LYS A 107 1.32 10.93 -18.74
N LEU A 108 2.01 11.05 -19.87
CA LEU A 108 3.10 10.14 -20.20
C LEU A 108 4.21 10.25 -19.14
N LYS A 109 4.65 9.10 -18.63
CA LYS A 109 5.75 8.99 -17.67
C LYS A 109 6.64 7.80 -18.03
N THR A 110 7.91 7.88 -17.68
CA THR A 110 8.81 6.72 -17.73
C THR A 110 8.41 5.70 -16.66
N ILE A 111 8.74 4.44 -16.89
CA ILE A 111 8.55 3.38 -15.88
C ILE A 111 9.34 3.72 -14.61
N PHE A 112 10.53 4.30 -14.73
CA PHE A 112 11.31 4.78 -13.60
C PHE A 112 10.55 5.80 -12.74
N GLU A 113 10.02 6.85 -13.36
CA GLU A 113 9.24 7.89 -12.65
C GLU A 113 8.04 7.29 -11.93
N ILE A 114 7.31 6.41 -12.61
CA ILE A 114 6.15 5.71 -12.04
C ILE A 114 6.58 4.92 -10.78
N LEU A 115 7.62 4.07 -10.90
CA LEU A 115 8.09 3.25 -9.77
C LEU A 115 8.60 4.10 -8.60
N LEU A 116 9.27 5.22 -8.90
CA LEU A 116 9.78 6.14 -7.87
C LEU A 116 8.62 6.81 -7.11
N GLU A 117 7.63 7.34 -7.82
CA GLU A 117 6.42 7.94 -7.23
C GLU A 117 5.63 6.93 -6.39
N THR A 118 5.50 5.70 -6.90
CA THR A 118 4.86 4.57 -6.19
C THR A 118 5.59 4.24 -4.91
N SER A 119 6.92 4.13 -4.95
CA SER A 119 7.73 3.87 -3.76
C SER A 119 7.58 4.97 -2.72
N ALA A 120 7.65 6.24 -3.14
CA ALA A 120 7.51 7.38 -2.24
C ALA A 120 6.10 7.43 -1.60
N SER A 121 5.06 7.22 -2.39
CA SER A 121 3.67 7.23 -1.93
C SER A 121 3.39 6.10 -0.96
N ALA A 122 3.81 4.88 -1.29
CA ALA A 122 3.52 3.72 -0.48
C ALA A 122 4.36 3.69 0.82
N GLU A 123 5.60 4.21 0.84
CA GLU A 123 6.36 4.46 2.06
C GLU A 123 5.73 5.55 2.93
N ASN A 124 5.23 6.64 2.33
CA ASN A 124 4.51 7.69 3.09
C ASN A 124 3.26 7.13 3.78
N PHE A 125 2.47 6.29 3.09
CA PHE A 125 1.33 5.62 3.72
C PHE A 125 1.75 4.65 4.83
N GLN A 126 2.77 3.83 4.60
CA GLN A 126 3.29 2.93 5.64
C GLN A 126 3.80 3.72 6.87
N GLY A 127 4.50 4.84 6.67
CA GLY A 127 4.96 5.71 7.74
C GLY A 127 3.81 6.27 8.58
N ARG A 128 2.71 6.67 7.93
CA ARG A 128 1.48 7.10 8.62
C ARG A 128 0.81 5.95 9.36
N ALA A 129 0.72 4.76 8.76
CA ALA A 129 0.22 3.57 9.44
C ALA A 129 1.02 3.26 10.71
N PHE A 130 2.34 3.34 10.63
CA PHE A 130 3.23 3.16 11.77
C PHE A 130 2.99 4.21 12.85
N ALA A 131 2.84 5.48 12.48
CA ALA A 131 2.52 6.54 13.44
C ALA A 131 1.21 6.24 14.19
N ILE A 132 0.15 5.81 13.48
CA ILE A 132 -1.13 5.42 14.08
C ILE A 132 -0.97 4.20 15.00
N PHE A 133 -0.24 3.16 14.56
CA PHE A 133 0.06 1.97 15.37
C PHE A 133 0.71 2.34 16.72
N ARG A 134 1.63 3.31 16.73
CA ARG A 134 2.32 3.79 17.94
C ARG A 134 1.41 4.52 18.93
N PHE A 135 0.20 4.95 18.56
CA PHE A 135 -0.76 5.52 19.51
C PHE A 135 -1.37 4.48 20.44
N PHE A 136 -1.44 3.23 20.01
CA PHE A 136 -2.10 2.16 20.78
C PHE A 136 -1.20 0.95 21.05
N SER A 137 0.01 0.90 20.48
CA SER A 137 0.97 -0.18 20.69
C SER A 137 2.36 0.32 21.06
N ASN A 138 2.95 -0.35 22.06
CA ASN A 138 4.34 -0.16 22.47
C ASN A 138 5.29 -1.18 21.82
N GLU A 139 4.78 -2.09 21.00
CA GLU A 139 5.58 -3.14 20.39
C GLU A 139 6.69 -2.57 19.50
N LYS A 140 7.84 -3.25 19.52
CA LYS A 140 8.95 -2.96 18.61
C LYS A 140 8.70 -3.70 17.32
N LEU A 141 8.82 -2.98 16.20
CA LEU A 141 8.93 -3.57 14.88
C LEU A 141 10.38 -3.93 14.59
N LEU A 142 10.60 -4.97 13.80
CA LEU A 142 11.91 -5.31 13.26
C LEU A 142 12.41 -4.15 12.39
N LYS A 143 13.72 -3.89 12.42
CA LYS A 143 14.33 -2.90 11.52
C LYS A 143 14.22 -3.42 10.09
N SER A 144 13.53 -2.68 9.24
CA SER A 144 13.43 -2.91 7.79
C SER A 144 14.72 -2.57 7.08
#